data_AF-A0A9D8Y9M0-F1
#
_entry.id   AF-A0A9D8Y9M0-F1
#
_cell.length_a   1.000
_cell.length_b   1.000
_cell.length_c   1.000
_cell.angle_alpha   90.00
_cell.angle_beta   90.00
_cell.angle_gamma   90.00
#
_symmetry.space_group_name_H-M   'P 1'
#
loop_
_entity.id
_entity.type
_entity.pdbx_description
1 polymer ?
#
loop_
_entity_poly.entity_id
_entity_poly.type
_entity_poly.pdbx_seq_one_letter_code
_entity_poly.pdbx_strand_id
1 'polypeptide(L)'
;MNWIEILGWSGFAILITAWIPQTLDTIKAGRTDMNIAFILMYVISSLLLTIYSILENDHVFIALNTLLTIGSGINLFYKLFPRKQDG
;
A
#
# COMPACT_ATOMS: atom_id res chain seq x y z
N MET A 1 13.70 -19.94 9.04
CA MET A 1 12.52 -19.13 9.41
C MET A 1 11.93 -19.66 10.69
N ASN A 2 11.73 -18.78 11.68
CA ASN A 2 11.02 -19.09 12.92
C ASN A 2 9.50 -19.14 12.66
N TRP A 3 8.71 -19.81 13.50
CA TRP A 3 7.25 -19.88 13.35
C TRP A 3 6.59 -18.49 13.36
N ILE A 4 7.14 -17.54 14.12
CA ILE A 4 6.69 -16.14 14.16
C ILE A 4 6.84 -15.48 12.79
N GLU A 5 7.98 -15.69 12.13
CA GLU A 5 8.24 -15.15 10.79
C GLU A 5 7.31 -15.81 9.75
N ILE A 6 7.06 -17.12 9.85
CA ILE A 6 6.12 -17.83 8.98
C ILE A 6 4.73 -17.21 9.10
N LEU A 7 4.29 -16.91 10.33
CA LEU A 7 3.01 -16.27 10.60
C LEU A 7 2.95 -14.86 9.99
N GLY A 8 3.99 -14.07 10.19
CA GLY A 8 4.12 -12.72 9.61
C GLY A 8 4.07 -12.72 8.09
N TRP A 9 4.90 -13.55 7.44
CA TRP A 9 4.95 -13.66 5.98
C TRP A 9 3.65 -14.23 5.38
N SER A 10 2.96 -15.12 6.11
CA SER A 10 1.65 -15.63 5.68
C SER A 10 0.58 -14.54 5.71
N GLY A 11 0.54 -13.74 6.78
CA GLY A 11 -0.36 -12.59 6.87
C GLY A 11 -0.06 -11.54 5.79
N PHE A 12 1.22 -11.27 5.55
CA PHE A 12 1.68 -10.42 4.45
C PHE A 12 1.20 -10.92 3.08
N ALA A 13 1.36 -12.22 2.79
CA ALA A 13 0.95 -12.81 1.52
C ALA A 13 -0.56 -12.67 1.28
N ILE A 14 -1.39 -12.82 2.32
CA ILE A 14 -2.83 -12.61 2.21
C ILE A 14 -3.13 -11.14 1.94
N LEU A 15 -2.53 -10.21 2.70
CA LEU A 15 -2.76 -8.78 2.51
C LEU A 15 -2.35 -8.28 1.13
N ILE A 16 -1.19 -8.70 0.63
CA ILE A 16 -0.70 -8.25 -0.68
C ILE A 16 -1.60 -8.77 -1.83
N THR A 17 -2.19 -9.97 -1.68
CA THR A 17 -3.14 -10.48 -2.68
C THR A 17 -4.41 -9.66 -2.78
N ALA A 18 -4.82 -8.95 -1.72
CA ALA A 18 -5.94 -8.01 -1.79
C ALA A 18 -5.51 -6.65 -2.37
N TRP A 19 -4.30 -6.19 -2.05
CA TRP A 19 -3.80 -4.88 -2.47
C TRP A 19 -3.37 -4.81 -3.93
N ILE A 20 -2.79 -5.89 -4.49
CA ILE A 20 -2.32 -5.90 -5.88
C ILE A 20 -3.48 -5.67 -6.86
N PRO A 21 -4.60 -6.43 -6.82
CA PRO A 21 -5.73 -6.22 -7.72
C PRO A 21 -6.30 -4.80 -7.62
N GLN A 22 -6.50 -4.29 -6.39
CA GLN A 22 -7.02 -2.93 -6.17
C GLN A 22 -6.11 -1.85 -6.78
N THR A 23 -4.80 -2.01 -6.62
CA THR A 23 -3.81 -1.08 -7.19
C THR A 23 -3.83 -1.14 -8.71
N LEU A 24 -3.88 -2.35 -9.29
CA LEU A 24 -3.98 -2.55 -10.73
C LEU A 24 -5.27 -1.95 -11.30
N ASP A 25 -6.40 -2.10 -10.62
CA ASP A 25 -7.68 -1.54 -11.05
C ASP A 25 -7.64 -0.02 -11.05
N THR A 26 -7.00 0.60 -10.05
CA THR A 26 -6.78 2.06 -10.01
C THR A 26 -5.91 2.53 -11.17
N ILE A 27 -4.80 1.83 -11.46
CA ILE A 27 -3.91 2.14 -12.58
C ILE A 27 -4.65 2.03 -13.91
N LYS A 28 -5.40 0.94 -14.11
CA LYS A 28 -6.18 0.70 -15.33
C LYS A 28 -7.28 1.73 -15.53
N ALA A 29 -8.00 2.08 -14.46
CA ALA A 29 -9.03 3.11 -14.49
C ALA A 29 -8.46 4.52 -14.66
N GLY A 30 -7.20 4.73 -14.26
CA GLY A 30 -6.54 6.04 -14.27
C GLY A 30 -7.16 7.03 -13.29
N ARG A 31 -7.96 6.57 -12.33
CA ARG A 31 -8.62 7.39 -11.30
C ARG A 31 -8.98 6.50 -10.10
N THR A 32 -9.23 7.12 -8.95
CA THR A 32 -9.78 6.41 -7.78
C THR A 32 -10.90 7.20 -7.11
N ASP A 33 -11.95 6.49 -6.72
CA ASP A 33 -13.10 7.06 -6.00
C ASP A 33 -12.88 7.09 -4.48
N MET A 34 -11.76 6.53 -3.99
CA MET A 34 -11.40 6.53 -2.58
C MET A 34 -11.34 7.94 -1.99
N ASN A 35 -11.74 8.06 -0.72
CA ASN A 35 -11.73 9.33 -0.01
C ASN A 35 -10.28 9.83 0.18
N ILE A 36 -10.02 11.11 -0.12
CA ILE A 36 -8.66 11.67 -0.04
C ILE A 36 -8.08 11.63 1.38
N ALA A 37 -8.89 11.83 2.42
CA ALA A 37 -8.44 11.72 3.81
C ALA A 37 -8.01 10.28 4.13
N PHE A 38 -8.75 9.28 3.63
CA PHE A 38 -8.39 7.86 3.78
C PHE A 38 -7.05 7.56 3.11
N ILE A 39 -6.86 8.03 1.87
CA ILE A 39 -5.59 7.84 1.15
C ILE A 39 -4.43 8.48 1.90
N LEU A 40 -4.57 9.74 2.34
CA LEU A 40 -3.53 10.45 3.07
C LEU A 40 -3.17 9.77 4.39
N MET A 41 -4.18 9.30 5.14
CA MET A 41 -3.94 8.53 6.35
C MET A 41 -3.13 7.26 6.05
N TYR A 42 -3.46 6.53 4.98
CA TYR A 42 -2.72 5.33 4.59
C TYR A 42 -1.29 5.65 4.16
N VAL A 43 -1.07 6.64 3.31
CA VAL A 43 0.28 7.03 2.85
C VAL A 43 1.14 7.45 4.04
N ILE A 44 0.65 8.35 4.89
CA ILE A 44 1.43 8.91 6.00
C ILE A 44 1.70 7.83 7.05
N SER A 45 0.67 7.07 7.47
CA SER A 45 0.83 6.04 8.50
C SER A 45 1.77 4.93 8.04
N SER A 46 1.59 4.40 6.83
CA SER A 46 2.45 3.34 6.31
C SER A 46 3.88 3.82 6.09
N LEU A 47 4.10 5.08 5.65
CA LEU A 47 5.45 5.61 5.51
C LEU A 47 6.15 5.72 6.87
N LEU A 48 5.47 6.27 7.88
CA LEU A 48 6.02 6.35 9.23
C LEU A 48 6.31 4.97 9.82
N LEU A 49 5.41 4.01 9.63
CA LEU A 49 5.59 2.64 10.09
C LEU A 49 6.70 1.91 9.33
N THR A 50 6.92 2.22 8.05
CA THR A 50 8.07 1.72 7.29
C THR A 50 9.37 2.20 7.93
N ILE A 51 9.50 3.50 8.19
CA ILE A 51 10.69 4.07 8.85
C ILE A 51 10.91 3.42 10.22
N TYR A 52 9.86 3.34 11.04
CA TYR A 52 9.91 2.65 12.33
C TYR A 52 10.40 1.21 12.21
N SER A 53 9.83 0.43 11.27
CA SER A 53 10.17 -0.98 11.08
C SER A 53 11.60 -1.20 10.60
N ILE A 54 12.16 -0.26 9.82
CA ILE A 54 13.58 -0.28 9.43
C ILE A 54 14.47 -0.13 10.66
N LEU A 55 14.12 0.80 11.57
CA LEU A 55 14.88 1.02 12.81
C LEU A 55 14.83 -0.19 13.75
N GLU A 56 13.71 -0.92 13.77
CA GLU A 56 13.53 -2.15 14.56
C GLU A 56 14.06 -3.42 13.85
N ASN A 57 14.54 -3.31 12.60
CA ASN A 57 14.93 -4.45 11.74
C ASN A 57 13.82 -5.51 11.55
N ASP A 58 12.54 -5.11 11.54
CA ASP A 58 11.41 -6.01 11.31
C ASP A 58 11.12 -6.15 9.81
N HIS A 59 11.69 -7.18 9.19
CA HIS A 59 11.57 -7.40 7.75
C HIS A 59 10.13 -7.63 7.24
N VAL A 60 9.26 -8.26 8.05
CA VAL A 60 7.86 -8.49 7.65
C VAL A 60 7.13 -7.14 7.62
N PHE A 61 7.32 -6.33 8.65
CA PHE A 61 6.63 -5.06 8.78
C PHE A 61 7.17 -4.00 7.81
N ILE A 62 8.48 -4.05 7.50
CA ILE A 62 9.09 -3.26 6.41
C ILE A 62 8.41 -3.59 5.08
N ALA A 63 8.35 -4.87 4.71
CA ALA A 63 7.78 -5.29 3.43
C ALA A 63 6.30 -4.89 3.32
N LEU A 64 5.52 -5.13 4.38
CA LEU A 64 4.11 -4.80 4.42
C LEU A 64 3.87 -3.30 4.24
N ASN A 65 4.50 -2.47 5.08
CA ASN A 65 4.25 -1.03 5.06
C ASN A 65 4.81 -0.37 3.81
N THR A 66 5.95 -0.82 3.27
CA THR A 66 6.49 -0.29 2.02
C THR A 66 5.49 -0.47 0.88
N LEU A 67 4.89 -1.66 0.76
CA LEU A 67 3.89 -1.93 -0.27
C LEU A 67 2.60 -1.12 -0.07
N LEU A 68 2.17 -0.93 1.18
CA LEU A 68 1.05 -0.06 1.50
C LEU A 68 1.35 1.40 1.14
N THR A 69 2.55 1.90 1.41
CA THR A 69 2.96 3.26 1.04
C THR A 69 2.97 3.43 -0.47
N ILE A 70 3.51 2.46 -1.22
CA ILE A 70 3.51 2.50 -2.68
C ILE A 70 2.08 2.44 -3.23
N GLY A 71 1.28 1.46 -2.81
CA GLY A 71 -0.09 1.28 -3.30
C GLY A 71 -1.00 2.47 -2.99
N SER A 72 -0.95 2.98 -1.75
CA SER A 72 -1.68 4.20 -1.37
C SER A 72 -1.12 5.46 -2.04
N GLY A 73 0.18 5.52 -2.30
CA GLY A 73 0.81 6.59 -3.09
C GLY A 73 0.33 6.61 -4.54
N ILE A 74 0.14 5.45 -5.15
CA ILE A 74 -0.48 5.31 -6.48
C ILE A 74 -1.94 5.80 -6.43
N ASN A 75 -2.71 5.40 -5.42
CA ASN A 75 -4.07 5.92 -5.21
C ASN A 75 -4.07 7.44 -5.07
N LEU A 76 -3.12 8.01 -4.33
CA LEU A 76 -2.98 9.46 -4.17
C LEU A 76 -2.67 10.14 -5.49
N PHE A 77 -1.73 9.61 -6.25
CA PHE A 77 -1.37 10.14 -7.57
C PHE A 77 -2.58 10.20 -8.49
N TYR A 78 -3.33 9.10 -8.64
CA TYR A 78 -4.53 9.07 -9.50
C TYR A 78 -5.74 9.80 -8.92
N LYS A 79 -5.74 10.12 -7.62
CA LYS A 79 -6.75 11.02 -7.01
C LYS A 79 -6.48 12.48 -7.38
N LEU A 80 -5.21 12.90 -7.36
CA LEU A 80 -4.80 14.27 -7.65
C LEU A 80 -4.69 14.56 -9.16
N PHE A 81 -4.30 13.54 -9.93
CA PHE A 81 -4.06 13.62 -11.37
C PHE A 81 -4.82 12.51 -12.12
N PRO A 82 -6.16 12.51 -12.11
CA PRO A 82 -6.94 11.52 -12.84
C PRO A 82 -6.65 11.62 -14.35
N ARG A 83 -6.51 10.47 -15.02
CA ARG A 83 -6.33 10.39 -16.46
C ARG A 83 -7.59 10.96 -17.13
N LYS A 84 -7.41 11.90 -18.06
CA LYS A 84 -8.52 12.37 -18.91
C LYS A 84 -9.16 11.15 -19.57
N GLN A 85 -10.48 11.04 -19.45
CA GLN A 85 -11.24 10.16 -20.32
C GLN A 85 -11.22 10.83 -21.69
N ASP A 86 -10.48 10.26 -22.63
CA ASP A 86 -10.70 10.56 -24.05
C ASP A 86 -12.14 10.09 -24.32
N GLY A 87 -13.03 11.08 -24.55
CA GLY A 87 -14.46 10.88 -24.70
C GLY A 87 -14.83 10.16 -26.00
#